data_AF-A0A249STT2-F1
#
_entry.id   AF-A0A249STT2-F1
#
_cell.length_a   1.000
_cell.length_b   1.000
_cell.length_c   1.000
_cell.angle_alpha   90.00
_cell.angle_beta   90.00
_cell.angle_gamma   90.00
#
_symmetry.space_group_name_H-M   'P 1'
#
loop_
_entity.id
_entity.type
_entity.pdbx_description
1 polymer ?
#
loop_
_entity_poly.entity_id
_entity_poly.type
_entity_poly.pdbx_seq_one_letter_code
_entity_poly.pdbx_strand_id
1 'polypeptide(L)'
;MKLSQTLRRKLAAIATRERILSLLSIDEVEYFSMQFETGLLYLSLIIKDATIRQYIGTSPQYWKWWNNQWLLRDEQLVHRAEFSNYVIDDAGNLCYEQCYYSHYHDAHRLANEIFPNSIVLNDSYAAMVQFLIDDK
;
A
#
# COMPACT_ATOMS: atom_id res chain seq x y z
N MET A 1 7.14 -32.39 3.74
CA MET A 1 6.09 -31.54 4.36
C MET A 1 5.72 -30.42 3.38
N LYS A 2 4.48 -30.38 2.86
CA LYS A 2 4.07 -29.32 1.90
C LYS A 2 3.62 -28.09 2.69
N LEU A 3 4.29 -26.95 2.48
CA LEU A 3 3.84 -25.67 3.04
C LEU A 3 2.46 -25.32 2.48
N SER A 4 1.57 -24.85 3.36
CA SER A 4 0.25 -24.34 2.96
C SER A 4 0.40 -23.13 2.04
N GLN A 5 -0.57 -22.95 1.14
CA GLN A 5 -0.55 -21.84 0.18
C GLN A 5 -0.53 -20.47 0.90
N THR A 6 -1.24 -20.35 2.02
CA THR A 6 -1.24 -19.14 2.86
C THR A 6 0.14 -18.82 3.40
N LEU A 7 0.87 -19.83 3.88
CA LEU A 7 2.21 -19.63 4.42
C LEU A 7 3.19 -19.21 3.33
N ARG A 8 3.09 -19.78 2.13
CA ARG A 8 3.92 -19.37 0.98
C ARG A 8 3.71 -17.91 0.61
N ARG A 9 2.45 -17.45 0.57
CA ARG A 9 2.13 -16.04 0.28
C ARG A 9 2.69 -15.08 1.31
N LYS A 10 2.60 -15.45 2.60
CA LYS A 10 3.19 -14.64 3.69
C LYS A 10 4.70 -14.52 3.55
N LEU A 11 5.39 -15.63 3.27
CA LEU A 11 6.84 -15.62 3.08
C LEU A 11 7.25 -14.79 1.86
N ALA A 12 6.52 -14.91 0.75
CA ALA A 12 6.76 -14.10 -0.44
C ALA A 12 6.59 -12.59 -0.18
N ALA A 13 5.56 -12.21 0.60
CA ALA A 13 5.34 -10.82 0.99
C ALA A 13 6.50 -10.28 1.84
N ILE A 14 6.98 -11.06 2.81
CA ILE A 14 8.14 -10.69 3.65
C ILE A 14 9.39 -10.50 2.79
N ALA A 15 9.70 -11.47 1.93
CA ALA A 15 10.87 -11.42 1.06
C ALA A 15 10.82 -10.23 0.08
N THR A 16 9.63 -9.91 -0.45
CA THR A 16 9.44 -8.75 -1.33
C THR A 16 9.74 -7.46 -0.57
N ARG A 17 9.19 -7.30 0.63
CA ARG A 17 9.45 -6.13 1.47
C ARG A 17 10.93 -5.98 1.81
N GLU A 18 11.59 -7.04 2.25
CA GLU A 18 13.03 -7.02 2.56
C GLU A 18 13.87 -6.53 1.37
N ARG A 19 13.49 -6.93 0.15
CA ARG A 19 14.13 -6.43 -1.07
C ARG A 19 13.87 -4.95 -1.29
N ILE A 20 12.64 -4.47 -1.09
CA ILE A 20 12.32 -3.04 -1.19
C ILE A 20 13.13 -2.21 -0.18
N LEU A 21 13.19 -2.65 1.07
CA LEU A 21 13.99 -1.98 2.11
C LEU A 21 15.46 -1.86 1.67
N SER A 22 16.02 -2.94 1.14
CA SER A 22 17.39 -2.98 0.62
C SER A 22 17.59 -2.11 -0.63
N LEU A 23 16.64 -2.12 -1.57
CA LEU A 23 16.73 -1.36 -2.83
C LEU A 23 16.68 0.15 -2.57
N LEU A 24 15.78 0.57 -1.69
CA LEU A 24 15.58 1.98 -1.37
C LEU A 24 16.49 2.49 -0.27
N SER A 25 17.24 1.60 0.40
CA SER A 25 18.07 1.91 1.58
C SER A 25 17.26 2.61 2.69
N ILE A 26 16.05 2.10 2.94
CA ILE A 26 15.14 2.60 3.98
C ILE A 26 14.95 1.54 5.05
N ASP A 27 14.54 1.97 6.25
CA ASP A 27 14.17 1.06 7.32
C ASP A 27 12.67 0.67 7.29
N GLU A 28 12.31 -0.28 8.17
CA GLU A 28 10.94 -0.78 8.24
C GLU A 28 9.95 0.30 8.73
N VAL A 29 10.41 1.25 9.55
CA VAL A 29 9.58 2.36 10.06
C VAL A 29 9.23 3.30 8.92
N GLU A 30 10.23 3.73 8.15
CA GLU A 30 10.06 4.60 6.97
C GLU A 30 9.13 3.94 5.95
N TYR A 31 9.31 2.65 5.68
CA TYR A 31 8.45 1.90 4.77
C TYR A 31 6.98 1.90 5.23
N PHE A 32 6.72 1.59 6.50
CA PHE A 32 5.34 1.55 7.01
C PHE A 32 4.74 2.95 7.13
N SER A 33 5.53 3.97 7.46
CA SER A 33 5.09 5.37 7.44
C SER A 33 4.65 5.79 6.05
N MET A 34 5.46 5.53 5.01
CA MET A 34 5.08 5.84 3.63
C MET A 34 3.79 5.11 3.22
N GLN A 35 3.67 3.83 3.54
CA GLN A 35 2.47 3.04 3.26
C GLN A 35 1.23 3.61 3.94
N PHE A 36 1.35 3.99 5.21
CA PHE A 36 0.26 4.55 6.01
C PHE A 36 -0.16 5.93 5.51
N GLU A 37 0.79 6.86 5.39
CA GLU A 37 0.54 8.23 4.96
C GLU A 37 -0.08 8.28 3.55
N THR A 38 0.46 7.48 2.63
CA THR A 38 -0.08 7.37 1.27
C THR A 38 -1.49 6.78 1.29
N GLY A 39 -1.75 5.80 2.14
CA GLY A 39 -3.09 5.21 2.32
C GLY A 39 -4.11 6.24 2.80
N LEU A 40 -3.73 7.12 3.73
CA LEU A 40 -4.61 8.21 4.18
C LEU A 40 -4.81 9.28 3.10
N LEU A 41 -3.73 9.66 2.40
CA LEU A 41 -3.79 10.62 1.31
C LEU A 41 -4.69 10.10 0.18
N TYR A 42 -4.57 8.83 -0.19
CA TYR A 42 -5.44 8.16 -1.16
C TYR A 42 -6.92 8.28 -0.78
N LEU A 43 -7.28 7.98 0.47
CA LEU A 43 -8.65 8.15 0.97
C LEU A 43 -9.14 9.60 0.84
N SER A 44 -8.27 10.57 1.12
CA SER A 44 -8.57 12.00 0.99
C SER A 44 -8.96 12.42 -0.42
N LEU A 45 -8.42 11.72 -1.43
CA LEU A 45 -8.64 12.02 -2.83
C LEU A 45 -9.92 11.38 -3.37
N ILE A 46 -10.25 10.16 -2.92
CA ILE A 46 -11.42 9.43 -3.43
C ILE A 46 -12.71 9.69 -2.66
N ILE A 47 -12.64 10.15 -1.40
CA ILE A 47 -13.81 10.42 -0.55
C ILE A 47 -13.74 11.85 -0.07
N LYS A 48 -14.74 12.68 -0.44
CA LYS A 48 -14.77 14.10 -0.06
C LYS A 48 -15.19 14.35 1.39
N ASP A 49 -16.03 13.47 1.94
CA ASP A 49 -16.55 13.60 3.30
C ASP A 49 -15.51 13.19 4.36
N ALA A 50 -15.20 14.07 5.29
CA ALA A 50 -14.17 13.86 6.31
C ALA A 50 -14.54 12.77 7.32
N THR A 51 -15.82 12.66 7.69
CA THR A 51 -16.31 11.66 8.64
C THR A 51 -16.25 10.27 8.03
N ILE A 52 -16.70 10.11 6.78
CA ILE A 52 -16.60 8.84 6.05
C ILE A 52 -15.14 8.41 5.93
N ARG A 53 -14.23 9.35 5.61
CA ARG A 53 -12.79 9.06 5.54
C ARG A 53 -12.21 8.59 6.86
N GLN A 54 -12.54 9.26 7.95
CA GLN A 54 -12.04 8.87 9.27
C GLN A 54 -12.50 7.46 9.62
N TYR A 55 -13.76 7.14 9.30
CA TYR A 55 -14.32 5.82 9.54
C TYR A 55 -13.64 4.72 8.69
N ILE A 56 -13.49 4.95 7.38
CA ILE A 56 -12.80 4.00 6.50
C ILE A 56 -11.31 3.89 6.86
N GLY A 57 -10.69 4.99 7.28
CA GLY A 57 -9.29 5.03 7.72
C GLY A 57 -9.01 4.22 8.99
N THR A 58 -10.02 3.80 9.74
CA THR A 58 -9.87 2.86 10.88
C THR A 58 -10.31 1.44 10.54
N SER A 59 -10.85 1.20 9.34
CA SER A 59 -11.39 -0.09 8.91
C SER A 59 -10.28 -1.11 8.62
N PRO A 60 -10.26 -2.28 9.30
CA PRO A 60 -9.30 -3.35 8.99
C PRO A 60 -9.42 -3.86 7.55
N GLN A 61 -10.63 -3.83 6.98
CA GLN A 61 -10.92 -4.24 5.62
C GLN A 61 -10.24 -3.32 4.62
N TYR A 62 -10.28 -2.01 4.86
CA TYR A 62 -9.58 -1.01 4.06
C TYR A 62 -8.07 -1.27 4.08
N TRP A 63 -7.47 -1.36 5.27
CA TRP A 63 -6.02 -1.56 5.38
C TRP A 63 -5.55 -2.90 4.82
N LYS A 64 -6.36 -3.96 4.95
CA LYS A 64 -6.07 -5.24 4.29
C LYS A 64 -6.06 -5.10 2.77
N TRP A 65 -7.03 -4.38 2.20
CA TRP A 65 -7.06 -4.12 0.77
C TRP A 65 -5.88 -3.25 0.33
N TRP A 66 -5.62 -2.16 1.05
CA TRP A 66 -4.53 -1.23 0.77
C TRP A 66 -3.16 -1.92 0.80
N ASN A 67 -2.89 -2.72 1.83
CA ASN A 67 -1.62 -3.44 1.95
C ASN A 67 -1.42 -4.46 0.83
N ASN A 68 -2.50 -5.06 0.31
CA ASN A 68 -2.41 -5.92 -0.88
C ASN A 68 -2.11 -5.09 -2.14
N GLN A 69 -2.73 -3.91 -2.30
CA GLN A 69 -2.45 -3.01 -3.42
C GLN A 69 -1.00 -2.51 -3.40
N TRP A 70 -0.49 -2.22 -2.21
CA TRP A 70 0.90 -1.85 -1.99
C TRP A 70 1.85 -3.00 -2.35
N LEU A 71 1.62 -4.19 -1.79
CA LEU A 71 2.46 -5.35 -2.05
C LEU A 71 2.51 -5.72 -3.55
N LEU A 72 1.39 -5.65 -4.27
CA LEU A 72 1.37 -5.92 -5.71
C LEU A 72 2.29 -4.99 -6.50
N ARG A 73 2.46 -3.75 -6.02
CA ARG A 73 3.34 -2.76 -6.65
C ARG A 73 4.79 -2.99 -6.29
N ASP A 74 5.07 -3.36 -5.06
CA ASP A 74 6.41 -3.78 -4.63
C ASP A 74 6.89 -5.00 -5.43
N GLU A 75 6.03 -6.01 -5.62
CA GLU A 75 6.34 -7.19 -6.42
C GLU A 75 6.69 -6.80 -7.87
N GLN A 76 5.96 -5.85 -8.45
CA GLN A 76 6.23 -5.34 -9.80
C GLN A 76 7.55 -4.56 -9.88
N LEU A 77 7.89 -3.77 -8.85
CA LEU A 77 9.15 -3.06 -8.80
C LEU A 77 10.32 -4.03 -8.66
N VAL A 78 10.24 -4.98 -7.72
CA VAL A 78 11.28 -6.00 -7.51
C VAL A 78 11.49 -6.80 -8.79
N HIS A 79 10.41 -7.25 -9.43
CA HIS A 79 10.49 -7.94 -10.72
C HIS A 79 11.18 -7.05 -11.75
N ARG A 80 10.79 -5.77 -11.88
CA ARG A 80 11.44 -4.85 -12.82
C ARG A 80 12.93 -4.73 -12.56
N ALA A 81 13.32 -4.59 -11.29
CA ALA A 81 14.72 -4.46 -10.88
C ALA A 81 15.57 -5.69 -11.19
N GLU A 82 14.99 -6.89 -11.14
CA GLU A 82 15.67 -8.12 -11.53
C GLU A 82 15.96 -8.20 -13.05
N PHE A 83 15.17 -7.52 -13.90
CA PHE A 83 15.31 -7.57 -15.36
C PHE A 83 15.98 -6.35 -15.99
N SER A 84 16.06 -5.23 -15.28
CA SER A 84 16.84 -4.08 -15.72
C SER A 84 18.26 -4.19 -15.16
N ASN A 85 19.26 -4.22 -16.04
CA ASN A 85 20.67 -3.97 -15.68
C ASN A 85 20.82 -2.54 -15.17
N TYR A 86 20.37 -2.25 -13.95
CA TYR A 86 20.41 -0.90 -13.43
C TYR A 86 21.84 -0.42 -13.28
N VAL A 87 22.07 0.82 -13.69
CA VAL A 87 23.31 1.55 -13.47
C VAL A 87 23.22 2.08 -12.04
N ILE A 88 23.91 1.40 -11.13
CA ILE A 88 24.19 1.89 -9.80
C ILE A 88 25.06 3.15 -9.96
N ASP A 89 24.75 4.25 -9.28
CA ASP A 89 25.62 5.42 -9.34
C ASP A 89 26.99 5.14 -8.68
N ASP A 90 27.97 6.03 -8.85
CA ASP A 90 29.33 5.87 -8.32
C ASP A 90 29.37 5.73 -6.78
N ALA A 91 28.27 6.06 -6.08
CA ALA A 91 28.12 5.94 -4.63
C ALA A 91 27.39 4.66 -4.19
N GLY A 92 26.98 3.80 -5.12
CA GLY A 92 26.23 2.59 -4.78
C GLY A 92 24.71 2.81 -4.70
N ASN A 93 24.22 4.02 -4.96
CA ASN A 93 22.83 4.40 -4.72
C ASN A 93 21.99 4.32 -6.00
N LEU A 94 20.76 3.85 -5.84
CA LEU A 94 19.74 3.90 -6.89
C LEU A 94 18.90 5.17 -6.69
N CYS A 95 19.50 6.34 -6.93
CA CYS A 95 18.78 7.62 -6.80
C CYS A 95 17.53 7.69 -7.71
N TYR A 96 17.56 6.98 -8.84
CA TYR A 96 16.41 6.82 -9.74
C TYR A 96 15.26 6.01 -9.11
N GLU A 97 15.55 5.03 -8.26
CA GLU A 97 14.53 4.14 -7.71
C GLU A 97 13.73 4.77 -6.59
N GLN A 98 14.31 5.63 -5.74
CA GLN A 98 13.52 6.37 -4.75
C GLN A 98 12.50 7.28 -5.44
N CYS A 99 12.92 8.08 -6.44
CA CYS A 99 12.00 8.91 -7.21
C CYS A 99 10.96 8.07 -7.96
N TYR A 100 11.38 6.95 -8.56
CA TYR A 100 10.48 6.06 -9.27
C TYR A 100 9.48 5.37 -8.32
N TYR A 101 9.94 4.94 -7.14
CA TYR A 101 9.11 4.30 -6.12
C TYR A 101 8.06 5.26 -5.57
N SER A 102 8.45 6.50 -5.23
CA SER A 102 7.52 7.55 -4.84
C SER A 102 6.51 7.85 -5.95
N HIS A 103 6.93 7.86 -7.21
CA HIS A 103 6.02 8.04 -8.34
C HIS A 103 5.06 6.85 -8.53
N TYR A 104 5.52 5.63 -8.26
CA TYR A 104 4.71 4.41 -8.39
C TYR A 104 3.68 4.26 -7.26
N HIS A 105 4.00 4.83 -6.10
CA HIS A 105 3.15 4.89 -4.93
C HIS A 105 2.42 6.24 -4.77
N ASP A 106 2.44 7.10 -5.78
CA ASP A 106 1.79 8.41 -5.69
C ASP A 106 0.27 8.31 -5.52
N ALA A 107 -0.26 8.83 -4.42
CA ALA A 107 -1.68 8.69 -4.09
C ALA A 107 -2.62 9.32 -5.14
N HIS A 108 -2.21 10.40 -5.80
CA HIS A 108 -3.00 11.05 -6.86
C HIS A 108 -3.15 10.16 -8.08
N ARG A 109 -2.05 9.54 -8.51
CA ARG A 109 -2.06 8.54 -9.57
C ARG A 109 -2.92 7.35 -9.17
N LEU A 110 -2.71 6.81 -7.98
CA LEU A 110 -3.46 5.65 -7.48
C LEU A 110 -4.96 5.90 -7.41
N ALA A 111 -5.39 7.09 -6.99
CA ALA A 111 -6.81 7.49 -6.94
C ALA A 111 -7.51 7.44 -8.31
N ASN A 112 -6.75 7.46 -9.42
CA ASN A 112 -7.29 7.33 -10.77
C ASN A 112 -7.16 5.91 -11.35
N GLU A 113 -6.23 5.09 -10.83
CA GLU A 113 -5.93 3.77 -11.38
C GLU A 113 -6.62 2.63 -10.64
N ILE A 114 -6.79 2.76 -9.32
CA ILE A 114 -7.37 1.72 -8.48
C ILE A 114 -8.51 2.28 -7.66
N PHE A 115 -9.58 1.50 -7.55
CA PHE A 115 -10.72 1.79 -6.71
C PHE A 115 -11.00 0.60 -5.79
N PRO A 116 -11.24 0.82 -4.49
CA PRO A 116 -11.68 -0.24 -3.60
C PRO A 116 -13.00 -0.81 -4.12
N ASN A 117 -13.14 -2.13 -4.04
CA ASN A 117 -14.39 -2.76 -4.40
C ASN A 117 -15.51 -2.34 -3.43
N SER A 118 -16.75 -2.50 -3.86
CA SER A 118 -17.92 -2.10 -3.06
C SER A 118 -17.97 -2.81 -1.70
N ILE A 119 -17.39 -3.99 -1.54
CA ILE A 119 -17.34 -4.70 -0.25
C ILE A 119 -16.47 -3.95 0.77
N VAL A 120 -15.28 -3.49 0.35
CA VAL A 120 -14.38 -2.70 1.21
C VAL A 120 -15.03 -1.39 1.67
N LEU A 121 -15.81 -0.77 0.78
CA LEU A 121 -16.52 0.48 1.08
C LEU A 121 -17.82 0.27 1.87
N ASN A 122 -18.60 -0.76 1.55
CA ASN A 122 -19.93 -1.00 2.12
C ASN A 122 -19.87 -1.47 3.57
N ASP A 123 -18.92 -2.33 3.94
CA ASP A 123 -18.77 -2.75 5.34
C ASP A 123 -18.47 -1.55 6.23
N SER A 124 -17.65 -0.63 5.73
CA SER A 124 -17.31 0.61 6.40
C SER A 124 -18.50 1.60 6.41
N TYR A 125 -19.28 1.65 5.33
CA TYR A 125 -20.46 2.52 5.25
C TYR A 125 -21.61 2.05 6.16
N ALA A 126 -21.89 0.74 6.19
CA ALA A 126 -22.94 0.16 7.02
C ALA A 126 -22.66 0.40 8.51
N ALA A 127 -21.41 0.22 8.93
CA ALA A 127 -21.02 0.38 10.31
C ALA A 127 -20.96 1.88 10.73
N MET A 128 -20.70 2.81 9.80
CA MET A 128 -20.88 4.25 10.04
C MET A 128 -22.36 4.64 10.20
N VAL A 129 -23.24 4.14 9.34
CA VAL A 129 -24.69 4.43 9.41
C VAL A 129 -25.26 3.94 10.74
N GLN A 130 -24.85 2.75 11.19
CA GLN A 130 -25.26 2.21 12.50
C GLN A 130 -24.83 3.14 13.65
N PHE A 131 -23.58 3.60 13.64
CA PHE A 131 -23.07 4.53 14.66
C PHE A 131 -23.87 5.84 14.72
N LEU A 132 -24.22 6.43 13.56
CA LEU A 132 -25.03 7.67 13.51
C LEU A 132 -26.48 7.49 13.97
N ILE A 133 -27.01 6.27 13.90
CA ILE A 133 -28.36 5.94 14.38
C ILE A 133 -28.35 5.72 15.89
N ASP A 134 -27.29 5.09 16.41
CA ASP A 134 -27.16 4.76 17.84
C ASP A 134 -26.76 5.96 18.72
N ASP A 135 -26.16 7.00 18.13
CA ASP A 135 -25.77 8.25 18.81
C ASP A 135 -26.91 9.30 18.91
N LYS A 136 -28.16 8.89 18.64
CA LYS A 136 -29.39 9.69 18.79
C LYS A 136 -30.28 9.15 19.91
#